data_AF-A0A662DR84-F1
#
_entry.id   AF-A0A662DR84-F1
#
_cell.length_a   1.000
_cell.length_b   1.000
_cell.length_c   1.000
_cell.angle_alpha   90.00
_cell.angle_beta   90.00
_cell.angle_gamma   90.00
#
_symmetry.space_group_name_H-M   'P 1'
#
loop_
_entity.id
_entity.type
_entity.pdbx_description
1 polymer ?
#
loop_
_entity_poly.entity_id
_entity_poly.type
_entity_poly.pdbx_seq_one_letter_code
_entity_poly.pdbx_strand_id
1 'polypeptide(L)'
;MRKKPLTFYLAATGLITVYLLILQAAANLNKPVFYGLVALLALFIVFITARKPQNVLDFFRSMKLAVSVLIYFTIAVIIGTLILQNVEPARYLQSYSPGFYKFVKLLTLQDTYHSVWFSGLVILLNINILICTLNHLPIRKKKIGFFLIHLSIVIVVIGGSISAFFGMKGYINFHEGETVNEFQLTQYNQMLDQKIQMGFQLRLDKFEVDHYAPDYRVYVYTRSDSKNKFGMPYSFKS
;
A
#
# COMPACT_ATOMS: atom_id res chain seq x y z
N MET A 1 11.97 21.67 -34.57
CA MET A 1 11.92 20.22 -34.20
C MET A 1 10.47 19.73 -34.26
N ARG A 2 10.15 18.82 -35.19
CA ARG A 2 8.77 18.31 -35.43
C ARG A 2 8.36 17.38 -34.29
N LYS A 3 7.26 17.67 -33.59
CA LYS A 3 6.71 16.78 -32.54
C LYS A 3 6.32 15.45 -33.21
N LYS A 4 6.83 14.31 -32.70
CA LYS A 4 6.41 12.99 -33.19
C LYS A 4 4.92 12.79 -32.83
N PRO A 5 4.11 12.24 -33.75
CA PRO A 5 2.68 12.07 -33.52
C PRO A 5 2.43 11.05 -32.40
N LEU A 6 1.31 11.21 -31.68
CA LEU A 6 0.87 10.34 -30.58
C LEU A 6 0.92 8.84 -30.94
N THR A 7 0.66 8.53 -32.22
CA THR A 7 0.72 7.19 -32.80
C THR A 7 2.10 6.52 -32.69
N PHE A 8 3.19 7.29 -32.71
CA PHE A 8 4.55 6.78 -32.54
C PHE A 8 4.79 6.24 -31.13
N TYR A 9 4.26 6.94 -30.12
CA TYR A 9 4.41 6.53 -28.72
C TYR A 9 3.55 5.32 -28.41
N LEU A 10 2.32 5.27 -28.94
CA LEU A 10 1.44 4.10 -28.84
C LEU A 10 2.08 2.86 -29.51
N ALA A 11 2.66 3.01 -30.71
CA ALA A 11 3.37 1.92 -31.37
C ALA A 11 4.60 1.44 -30.58
N ALA A 12 5.39 2.37 -30.04
CA ALA A 12 6.54 2.03 -29.20
C ALA A 12 6.10 1.34 -27.89
N THR A 13 4.97 1.75 -27.29
CA THR A 13 4.42 1.08 -26.11
C THR A 13 3.99 -0.34 -26.43
N GLY A 14 3.28 -0.54 -27.55
CA GLY A 14 2.88 -1.86 -28.02
C GLY A 14 4.09 -2.77 -28.19
N LEU A 15 5.15 -2.27 -28.82
CA LEU A 15 6.39 -3.02 -29.02
C LEU A 15 7.14 -3.33 -27.72
N ILE A 16 7.19 -2.39 -26.78
CA ILE A 16 7.81 -2.62 -25.45
C ILE A 16 6.98 -3.63 -24.64
N THR A 17 5.65 -3.53 -24.67
CA THR A 17 4.78 -4.51 -24.00
C THR A 17 4.89 -5.89 -24.63
N VAL A 18 5.00 -5.98 -25.96
CA VAL A 18 5.21 -7.25 -26.67
C VAL A 18 6.61 -7.81 -26.39
N TYR A 19 7.64 -6.97 -26.34
CA TYR A 19 9.00 -7.39 -25.98
C TYR A 19 9.10 -7.89 -24.54
N LEU A 20 8.44 -7.19 -23.61
CA LEU A 20 8.30 -7.64 -22.22
C LEU A 20 7.54 -8.97 -22.17
N LEU A 21 6.46 -9.15 -22.95
CA LEU A 21 5.70 -10.41 -23.02
C LEU A 21 6.56 -11.57 -23.56
N ILE A 22 7.46 -11.29 -24.50
CA ILE A 22 8.43 -12.25 -25.02
C ILE A 22 9.50 -12.59 -23.95
N LEU A 23 9.97 -11.59 -23.20
CA LEU A 23 10.89 -11.80 -22.06
C LEU A 23 10.24 -12.63 -20.93
N GLN A 24 8.95 -12.46 -20.68
CA GLN A 24 8.18 -13.27 -19.73
C GLN A 24 8.17 -14.76 -20.14
N ALA A 25 8.08 -15.04 -21.43
CA ALA A 25 8.14 -16.39 -21.97
C ALA A 25 9.55 -17.01 -21.88
N ALA A 26 10.60 -16.18 -21.89
CA ALA A 26 12.01 -16.62 -21.86
C ALA A 26 12.61 -16.72 -20.44
N ALA A 27 12.17 -15.88 -19.49
CA ALA A 27 12.87 -15.68 -18.21
C ALA A 27 12.16 -16.28 -16.98
N ASN A 28 11.04 -16.99 -17.16
CA ASN A 28 10.27 -17.62 -16.07
C ASN A 28 10.00 -16.67 -14.87
N LEU A 29 9.80 -15.38 -15.17
CA LEU A 29 9.46 -14.34 -14.19
C LEU A 29 8.11 -14.68 -13.53
N ASN A 30 7.97 -14.37 -12.23
CA ASN A 30 6.72 -14.52 -11.50
C ASN A 30 5.62 -13.74 -12.23
N LYS A 31 4.71 -14.49 -12.89
CA LYS A 31 3.62 -13.98 -13.74
C LYS A 31 2.91 -12.73 -13.18
N PRO A 32 2.65 -12.60 -11.87
CA PRO A 32 1.92 -11.44 -11.39
C PRO A 32 2.73 -10.15 -11.26
N VAL A 33 4.04 -10.25 -11.04
CA VAL A 33 4.96 -9.12 -11.04
C VAL A 33 5.04 -8.50 -12.44
N PHE A 34 5.02 -9.35 -13.46
CA PHE A 34 5.12 -8.96 -14.85
C PHE A 34 3.92 -8.13 -15.33
N TYR A 35 2.68 -8.59 -15.10
CA TYR A 35 1.49 -7.86 -15.55
C TYR A 35 1.22 -6.57 -14.76
N GLY A 36 1.59 -6.52 -13.47
CA GLY A 36 1.54 -5.28 -12.68
C GLY A 36 2.51 -4.20 -13.17
N LEU A 37 3.72 -4.59 -13.59
CA LEU A 37 4.69 -3.69 -14.21
C LEU A 37 4.21 -3.18 -15.58
N VAL A 38 3.54 -4.04 -16.38
CA VAL A 38 2.97 -3.65 -17.67
C VAL A 38 1.84 -2.62 -17.52
N ALA A 39 0.96 -2.78 -16.53
CA ALA A 39 -0.11 -1.82 -16.24
C ALA A 39 0.44 -0.46 -15.78
N LEU A 40 1.44 -0.47 -14.90
CA LEU A 40 2.12 0.75 -14.47
C LEU A 40 2.89 1.43 -15.62
N LEU A 41 3.56 0.67 -16.48
CA LEU A 41 4.24 1.21 -17.65
C LEU A 41 3.25 1.85 -18.64
N ALA A 42 2.09 1.25 -18.87
CA ALA A 42 1.05 1.82 -19.73
C ALA A 42 0.55 3.17 -19.19
N LEU A 43 0.28 3.24 -17.88
CA LEU A 43 -0.18 4.44 -17.19
C LEU A 43 0.91 5.53 -17.09
N PHE A 44 2.16 5.11 -16.91
CA PHE A 44 3.35 5.96 -16.89
C PHE A 44 3.66 6.56 -18.26
N ILE A 45 3.42 5.84 -19.37
CA ILE A 45 3.69 6.34 -20.72
C ILE A 45 2.58 7.28 -21.22
N VAL A 46 1.31 7.03 -20.89
CA VAL A 46 0.22 8.00 -21.11
C VAL A 46 0.53 9.33 -20.40
N PHE A 47 1.24 9.27 -19.27
CA PHE A 47 1.65 10.44 -18.52
C PHE A 47 2.94 11.12 -19.07
N ILE A 48 3.93 10.35 -19.55
CA ILE A 48 5.14 10.87 -20.22
C ILE A 48 4.83 11.58 -21.54
N THR A 49 3.80 11.14 -22.27
CA THR A 49 3.42 11.75 -23.56
C THR A 49 2.87 13.18 -23.42
N ALA A 50 2.59 13.66 -22.20
CA ALA A 50 2.07 15.01 -21.95
C ALA A 50 3.14 16.13 -21.87
N ARG A 51 4.45 15.82 -21.83
CA ARG A 51 5.53 16.83 -22.01
C ARG A 51 6.88 16.15 -22.26
N LYS A 52 7.64 16.60 -23.27
CA LYS A 52 9.00 16.12 -23.55
C LYS A 52 9.99 16.75 -22.55
N PRO A 53 10.59 16.00 -21.60
CA PRO A 53 11.63 16.54 -20.72
C PRO A 53 12.89 16.86 -21.55
N GLN A 54 13.63 17.90 -21.15
CA GLN A 54 14.88 18.26 -21.83
C GLN A 54 16.02 17.33 -21.41
N ASN A 55 16.07 16.98 -20.11
CA ASN A 55 16.97 15.98 -19.53
C ASN A 55 16.24 15.03 -18.55
N VAL A 56 16.86 13.90 -18.20
CA VAL A 56 16.31 12.89 -17.26
C VAL A 56 16.02 13.49 -15.88
N LEU A 57 16.85 14.41 -15.39
CA LEU A 57 16.63 15.09 -14.10
C LEU A 57 15.37 15.97 -14.10
N ASP A 58 15.02 16.58 -15.23
CA ASP A 58 13.80 17.41 -15.33
C ASP A 58 12.53 16.57 -15.26
N PHE A 59 12.61 15.31 -15.69
CA PHE A 59 11.53 14.35 -15.56
C PHE A 59 11.24 14.07 -14.08
N PHE A 60 12.27 13.69 -13.31
CA PHE A 60 12.11 13.39 -11.89
C PHE A 60 11.81 14.63 -11.02
N ARG A 61 12.07 15.85 -11.50
CA ARG A 61 11.71 17.12 -10.84
C ARG A 61 10.28 17.60 -11.11
N SER A 62 9.52 16.90 -11.96
CA SER A 62 8.21 17.37 -12.41
C SER A 62 7.15 17.31 -11.30
N MET A 63 6.50 18.44 -11.01
CA MET A 63 5.32 18.47 -10.13
C MET A 63 4.16 17.64 -10.67
N LYS A 64 4.05 17.52 -12.00
CA LYS A 64 3.02 16.68 -12.61
C LYS A 64 3.27 15.20 -12.27
N LEU A 65 4.55 14.78 -12.25
CA LEU A 65 4.93 13.40 -11.91
C LEU A 65 4.51 13.09 -10.47
N ALA A 66 4.80 14.00 -9.54
CA ALA A 66 4.39 13.88 -8.14
C ALA A 66 2.88 13.64 -8.00
N VAL A 67 2.07 14.50 -8.62
CA VAL A 67 0.60 14.41 -8.56
C VAL A 67 0.09 13.11 -9.19
N SER A 68 0.65 12.71 -10.33
CA SER A 68 0.29 11.47 -11.01
C SER A 68 0.57 10.24 -10.14
N VAL A 69 1.77 10.17 -9.55
CA VAL A 69 2.16 9.07 -8.67
C VAL A 69 1.27 9.02 -7.42
N LEU A 70 0.90 10.17 -6.84
CA LEU A 70 -0.02 10.23 -5.70
C LEU A 70 -1.42 9.71 -6.04
N ILE A 71 -1.94 9.99 -7.23
CA ILE A 71 -3.23 9.45 -7.69
C ILE A 71 -3.17 7.92 -7.79
N TYR A 72 -2.14 7.38 -8.44
CA TYR A 72 -1.97 5.92 -8.54
C TYR A 72 -1.75 5.26 -7.18
N PHE A 73 -0.96 5.89 -6.30
CA PHE A 73 -0.76 5.45 -4.93
C PHE A 73 -2.08 5.38 -4.16
N THR A 74 -2.94 6.40 -4.30
CA THR A 74 -4.25 6.43 -3.64
C THR A 74 -5.16 5.31 -4.15
N ILE A 75 -5.23 5.10 -5.47
CA ILE A 75 -6.01 4.00 -6.08
C ILE A 75 -5.50 2.65 -5.56
N ALA A 76 -4.18 2.47 -5.51
CA ALA A 76 -3.56 1.26 -5.00
C ALA A 76 -3.90 0.99 -3.53
N VAL A 77 -3.85 2.01 -2.68
CA VAL A 77 -4.21 1.89 -1.26
C VAL A 77 -5.69 1.55 -1.09
N ILE A 78 -6.59 2.17 -1.87
CA ILE A 78 -8.03 1.84 -1.86
C ILE A 78 -8.23 0.37 -2.21
N ILE A 79 -7.62 -0.11 -3.31
CA ILE A 79 -7.73 -1.51 -3.73
C ILE A 79 -7.17 -2.45 -2.65
N GLY A 80 -6.00 -2.13 -2.08
CA GLY A 80 -5.38 -2.91 -1.01
C GLY A 80 -6.20 -2.95 0.30
N THR A 81 -7.02 -1.92 0.54
CA THR A 81 -7.94 -1.87 1.70
C THR A 81 -9.20 -2.70 1.46
N LEU A 82 -9.69 -2.74 0.22
CA LEU A 82 -10.92 -3.47 -0.14
C LEU A 82 -10.71 -5.00 -0.27
N ILE A 83 -9.49 -5.42 -0.60
CA ILE A 83 -9.15 -6.83 -0.80
C ILE A 83 -8.49 -7.36 0.48
N LEU A 84 -8.91 -8.55 0.96
CA LEU A 84 -8.25 -9.22 2.09
C LEU A 84 -6.73 -9.27 1.82
N GLN A 85 -5.91 -8.88 2.80
CA GLN A 85 -4.46 -8.84 2.68
C GLN A 85 -3.81 -9.98 3.46
N ASN A 86 -2.80 -10.60 2.85
CA ASN A 86 -1.93 -11.58 3.50
C ASN A 86 -2.69 -12.69 4.25
N VAL A 87 -3.81 -13.17 3.72
CA VAL A 87 -4.56 -14.30 4.30
C VAL A 87 -4.30 -15.60 3.55
N GLU A 88 -4.68 -16.72 4.16
CA GLU A 88 -4.58 -18.04 3.56
C GLU A 88 -5.38 -18.16 2.23
N PRO A 89 -4.85 -18.85 1.21
CA PRO A 89 -5.55 -19.08 -0.06
C PRO A 89 -6.98 -19.65 0.07
N ALA A 90 -7.21 -20.53 1.04
CA ALA A 90 -8.53 -21.11 1.29
C ALA A 90 -9.58 -20.05 1.68
N ARG A 91 -9.17 -19.04 2.46
CA ARG A 91 -10.05 -17.94 2.88
C ARG A 91 -10.43 -17.02 1.71
N TYR A 92 -9.55 -16.86 0.72
CA TYR A 92 -9.89 -16.15 -0.51
C TYR A 92 -10.94 -16.90 -1.33
N LEU A 93 -10.84 -18.22 -1.46
CA LEU A 93 -11.80 -19.03 -2.21
C LEU A 93 -13.19 -19.11 -1.52
N GLN A 94 -13.23 -18.94 -0.19
CA GLN A 94 -14.48 -18.82 0.56
C GLN A 94 -15.14 -17.44 0.39
N SER A 95 -14.33 -16.38 0.24
CA SER A 95 -14.82 -14.99 0.21
C SER A 95 -15.07 -14.47 -1.21
N TYR A 96 -14.37 -15.02 -2.20
CA TYR A 96 -14.36 -14.53 -3.58
C TYR A 96 -14.59 -15.65 -4.60
N SER A 97 -15.11 -15.29 -5.78
CA SER A 97 -15.21 -16.23 -6.89
C SER A 97 -13.82 -16.71 -7.37
N PRO A 98 -13.69 -17.95 -7.85
CA PRO A 98 -12.40 -18.49 -8.32
C PRO A 98 -11.73 -17.64 -9.40
N GLY A 99 -12.53 -17.07 -10.31
CA GLY A 99 -12.03 -16.18 -11.37
C GLY A 99 -11.46 -14.87 -10.82
N PHE A 100 -12.16 -14.24 -9.87
CA PHE A 100 -11.67 -13.02 -9.23
C PHE A 100 -10.41 -13.28 -8.39
N TYR A 101 -10.36 -14.39 -7.63
CA TYR A 101 -9.15 -14.77 -6.90
C TYR A 101 -7.95 -14.94 -7.85
N LYS A 102 -8.15 -15.55 -9.02
CA LYS A 102 -7.09 -15.67 -10.03
C LYS A 102 -6.60 -14.31 -10.52
N PHE A 103 -7.50 -13.35 -10.72
CA PHE A 103 -7.16 -11.97 -11.07
C PHE A 103 -6.40 -11.24 -9.95
N VAL A 104 -6.87 -11.33 -8.71
CA VAL A 104 -6.20 -10.79 -7.52
C VAL A 104 -4.78 -11.34 -7.41
N LYS A 105 -4.64 -12.66 -7.54
CA LYS A 105 -3.35 -13.35 -7.55
C LYS A 105 -2.46 -12.94 -8.71
N LEU A 106 -3.04 -12.68 -9.89
CA LEU A 106 -2.35 -12.24 -11.10
C LEU A 106 -1.78 -10.81 -10.97
N LEU A 107 -2.30 -9.98 -10.09
CA LEU A 107 -1.78 -8.62 -9.87
C LEU A 107 -1.04 -8.47 -8.53
N THR A 108 -0.85 -9.59 -7.81
CA THR A 108 -0.32 -9.61 -6.44
C THR A 108 -1.13 -8.72 -5.49
N LEU A 109 -2.44 -8.57 -5.71
CA LEU A 109 -3.28 -7.69 -4.90
C LEU A 109 -3.49 -8.24 -3.48
N GLN A 110 -3.26 -9.54 -3.26
CA GLN A 110 -3.27 -10.18 -1.94
C GLN A 110 -2.16 -9.68 -1.00
N ASP A 111 -1.09 -9.12 -1.57
CA ASP A 111 0.01 -8.53 -0.81
C ASP A 111 0.47 -7.25 -1.50
N THR A 112 -0.48 -6.31 -1.63
CA THR A 112 -0.30 -5.09 -2.42
C THR A 112 0.89 -4.28 -1.91
N TYR A 113 1.06 -4.16 -0.60
CA TYR A 113 2.05 -3.28 0.02
C TYR A 113 3.51 -3.73 -0.14
N HIS A 114 3.76 -5.02 -0.38
CA HIS A 114 5.10 -5.56 -0.64
C HIS A 114 5.30 -5.88 -2.13
N SER A 115 4.28 -5.64 -2.97
CA SER A 115 4.36 -5.88 -4.40
C SER A 115 5.35 -4.94 -5.08
N VAL A 116 6.08 -5.45 -6.07
CA VAL A 116 7.09 -4.69 -6.81
C VAL A 116 6.51 -3.43 -7.45
N TRP A 117 5.25 -3.50 -7.91
CA TRP A 117 4.58 -2.39 -8.56
C TRP A 117 4.23 -1.27 -7.56
N PHE A 118 3.75 -1.61 -6.37
CA PHE A 118 3.46 -0.64 -5.32
C PHE A 118 4.74 -0.02 -4.76
N SER A 119 5.74 -0.86 -4.46
CA SER A 119 7.07 -0.40 -4.04
C SER A 119 7.72 0.51 -5.09
N GLY A 120 7.51 0.23 -6.39
CA GLY A 120 7.94 1.10 -7.47
C GLY A 120 7.31 2.50 -7.42
N LEU A 121 6.01 2.60 -7.14
CA LEU A 121 5.34 3.89 -6.95
C LEU A 121 5.90 4.66 -5.75
N VAL A 122 6.12 3.96 -4.64
CA VAL A 122 6.69 4.52 -3.41
C VAL A 122 8.11 5.04 -3.62
N ILE A 123 8.97 4.25 -4.25
CA ILE A 123 10.36 4.63 -4.59
C ILE A 123 10.36 5.82 -5.56
N LEU A 124 9.52 5.79 -6.59
CA LEU A 124 9.41 6.87 -7.56
C LEU A 124 8.96 8.19 -6.92
N LEU A 125 7.98 8.14 -6.01
CA LEU A 125 7.54 9.29 -5.22
C LEU A 125 8.68 9.82 -4.33
N ASN A 126 9.41 8.93 -3.68
CA ASN A 126 10.53 9.28 -2.81
C ASN A 126 11.66 9.99 -3.58
N ILE A 127 12.05 9.44 -4.74
CA ILE A 127 13.05 10.04 -5.64
C ILE A 127 12.58 11.42 -6.12
N ASN A 128 11.30 11.55 -6.52
CA ASN A 128 10.73 12.81 -6.98
C ASN A 128 10.81 13.90 -5.89
N ILE A 129 10.35 13.58 -4.68
CA ILE A 129 10.38 14.50 -3.53
C ILE A 129 11.82 14.85 -3.14
N LEU A 130 12.72 13.86 -3.13
CA LEU A 130 14.13 14.05 -2.76
C LEU A 130 14.83 14.99 -3.75
N ILE A 131 14.74 14.74 -5.05
CA ILE A 131 15.38 15.58 -6.07
C ILE A 131 14.77 16.99 -6.08
N CYS A 132 13.44 17.11 -5.92
CA CYS A 132 12.79 18.40 -5.80
C CYS A 132 13.34 19.19 -4.60
N THR A 133 13.47 18.54 -3.45
CA THR A 133 13.99 19.13 -2.22
C THR A 133 15.46 19.56 -2.36
N LEU A 134 16.31 18.71 -2.94
CA LEU A 134 17.73 19.01 -3.19
C LEU A 134 17.93 20.19 -4.16
N ASN A 135 17.05 20.33 -5.15
CA ASN A 135 17.11 21.44 -6.10
C ASN A 135 16.77 22.81 -5.45
N HIS A 136 16.22 22.82 -4.24
CA HIS A 136 15.92 24.06 -3.52
C HIS A 136 16.99 24.45 -2.49
N LEU A 137 18.15 23.77 -2.50
CA LEU A 137 19.30 24.16 -1.70
C LEU A 137 20.02 25.38 -2.34
N PRO A 138 20.57 26.30 -1.53
CA PRO A 138 20.53 26.36 -0.06
C PRO A 138 19.18 26.88 0.49
N ILE A 139 18.73 26.29 1.60
CA ILE A 139 17.41 26.57 2.19
C ILE A 139 17.43 27.92 2.91
N ARG A 140 16.46 28.78 2.58
CA ARG A 140 16.22 30.02 3.32
C ARG A 140 15.45 29.72 4.61
N LYS A 141 15.73 30.44 5.71
CA LYS A 141 15.08 30.25 7.03
C LYS A 141 13.54 30.16 6.96
N LYS A 142 12.91 30.94 6.08
CA LYS A 142 11.45 30.94 5.85
C LYS A 142 10.89 29.64 5.23
N LYS A 143 11.74 28.75 4.69
CA LYS A 143 11.36 27.50 4.01
C LYS A 143 11.79 26.24 4.76
N ILE A 144 12.22 26.37 6.03
CA ILE A 144 12.65 25.22 6.85
C ILE A 144 11.49 24.23 7.06
N GLY A 145 10.28 24.70 7.36
CA GLY A 145 9.13 23.81 7.56
C GLY A 145 8.79 22.95 6.33
N PHE A 146 8.82 23.55 5.13
CA PHE A 146 8.70 22.81 3.87
C PHE A 146 9.76 21.70 3.78
N PHE A 147 11.03 22.04 4.03
CA PHE A 147 12.12 21.07 3.96
C PHE A 147 11.96 19.92 4.96
N LEU A 148 11.61 20.22 6.22
CA LEU A 148 11.42 19.22 7.26
C LEU A 148 10.31 18.22 6.93
N ILE A 149 9.18 18.69 6.39
CA ILE A 149 8.07 17.80 6.01
C ILE A 149 8.51 16.85 4.90
N HIS A 150 9.13 17.35 3.84
CA HIS A 150 9.56 16.51 2.72
C HIS A 150 10.65 15.52 3.15
N LEU A 151 11.60 15.96 3.97
CA LEU A 151 12.65 15.08 4.51
C LEU A 151 12.04 14.00 5.42
N SER A 152 11.06 14.35 6.26
CA SER A 152 10.39 13.38 7.14
C SER A 152 9.69 12.28 6.34
N ILE A 153 8.96 12.65 5.28
CA ILE A 153 8.28 11.70 4.40
C ILE A 153 9.31 10.80 3.71
N VAL A 154 10.42 11.37 3.24
CA VAL A 154 11.50 10.59 2.62
C VAL A 154 12.06 9.57 3.59
N ILE A 155 12.35 9.96 4.83
CA ILE A 155 12.90 9.09 5.87
C ILE A 155 11.91 7.97 6.23
N VAL A 156 10.64 8.30 6.50
CA VAL A 156 9.60 7.33 6.85
C VAL A 156 9.43 6.28 5.75
N VAL A 157 9.39 6.73 4.50
CA VAL A 157 9.24 5.83 3.35
C VAL A 157 10.46 4.93 3.16
N ILE A 158 11.68 5.46 3.35
CA ILE A 158 12.90 4.64 3.29
C ILE A 158 12.88 3.57 4.38
N GLY A 159 12.57 3.94 5.62
CA GLY A 159 12.45 2.99 6.73
C GLY A 159 11.40 1.92 6.48
N GLY A 160 10.20 2.33 6.01
CA GLY A 160 9.14 1.41 5.62
C GLY A 160 9.55 0.48 4.46
N SER A 161 10.32 0.98 3.49
CA SER A 161 10.82 0.18 2.37
C SER A 161 11.82 -0.87 2.86
N ILE A 162 12.78 -0.49 3.72
CA ILE A 162 13.72 -1.43 4.33
C ILE A 162 12.96 -2.51 5.09
N SER A 163 11.98 -2.13 5.91
CA SER A 163 11.14 -3.08 6.63
C SER A 163 10.33 -3.99 5.70
N ALA A 164 9.88 -3.51 4.54
CA ALA A 164 9.12 -4.31 3.60
C ALA A 164 10.00 -5.35 2.87
N PHE A 165 11.27 -5.03 2.59
CA PHE A 165 12.19 -5.94 1.89
C PHE A 165 12.93 -6.90 2.82
N PHE A 166 13.22 -6.49 4.05
CA PHE A 166 14.05 -7.25 5.00
C PHE A 166 13.31 -7.66 6.28
N GLY A 167 12.09 -7.19 6.49
CA GLY A 167 11.31 -7.51 7.67
C GLY A 167 10.84 -8.96 7.67
N MET A 168 11.01 -9.63 8.80
CA MET A 168 10.44 -10.95 9.05
C MET A 168 9.18 -10.79 9.89
N LYS A 169 8.13 -11.53 9.55
CA LYS A 169 6.88 -11.58 10.32
C LYS A 169 6.81 -12.88 11.08
N GLY A 170 6.53 -12.81 12.37
CA GLY A 170 6.55 -13.96 13.25
C GLY A 170 5.42 -13.94 14.26
N TYR A 171 5.15 -15.13 14.80
CA TYR A 171 4.22 -15.34 15.88
C TYR A 171 4.97 -15.89 17.11
N ILE A 172 4.64 -15.37 18.28
CA ILE A 172 5.18 -15.82 19.56
C ILE A 172 4.01 -16.06 20.51
N ASN A 173 3.95 -17.24 21.11
CA ASN A 173 3.09 -17.50 22.26
C ASN A 173 3.86 -17.08 23.52
N PHE A 174 3.32 -16.12 24.28
CA PHE A 174 3.85 -15.74 25.58
C PHE A 174 2.90 -16.20 26.70
N HIS A 175 3.46 -16.77 27.75
CA HIS A 175 2.79 -16.98 29.03
C HIS A 175 3.46 -16.11 30.11
N GLU A 176 2.72 -15.73 31.15
CA GLU A 176 3.28 -14.93 32.25
C GLU A 176 4.45 -15.66 32.92
N GLY A 177 5.54 -14.93 33.15
CA GLY A 177 6.78 -15.47 33.70
C GLY A 177 7.62 -16.28 32.70
N GLU A 178 7.12 -16.56 31.50
CA GLU A 178 7.85 -17.27 30.45
C GLU A 178 8.88 -16.35 29.78
N THR A 179 10.09 -16.87 29.58
CA THR A 179 11.14 -16.21 28.81
C THR A 179 11.30 -16.92 27.47
N VAL A 180 11.04 -16.20 26.38
CA VAL A 180 11.08 -16.73 25.01
C VAL A 180 12.21 -16.05 24.24
N ASN A 181 12.97 -16.84 23.48
CA ASN A 181 14.09 -16.39 22.66
C ASN A 181 13.94 -16.77 21.17
N GLU A 182 12.80 -17.38 20.80
CA GLU A 182 12.47 -17.81 19.44
C GLU A 182 11.08 -17.34 19.01
N PHE A 183 10.87 -17.17 17.71
CA PHE A 183 9.56 -16.92 17.13
C PHE A 183 9.28 -17.90 15.99
N GLN A 184 8.00 -18.20 15.77
CA GLN A 184 7.55 -19.02 14.65
C GLN A 184 7.34 -18.10 13.43
N LEU A 185 7.96 -18.42 12.30
CA LEU A 185 7.82 -17.62 11.08
C LEU A 185 6.37 -17.69 10.58
N THR A 186 5.87 -16.60 10.02
CA THR A 186 4.52 -16.55 9.45
C THR A 186 4.56 -16.14 7.99
N GLN A 187 3.74 -16.80 7.16
CA GLN A 187 3.55 -16.44 5.76
C GLN A 187 2.06 -16.48 5.44
N TYR A 188 1.53 -15.42 4.79
CA TYR A 188 0.09 -15.26 4.54
C TYR A 188 -0.77 -15.47 5.80
N ASN A 189 -0.31 -14.95 6.94
CA ASN A 189 -0.92 -15.13 8.26
C ASN A 189 -1.12 -16.60 8.68
N GLN A 190 -0.35 -17.51 8.08
CA GLN A 190 -0.25 -18.90 8.52
C GLN A 190 1.08 -19.10 9.25
N MET A 191 1.02 -19.83 10.37
CA MET A 191 2.22 -20.24 11.11
C MET A 191 2.96 -21.31 10.31
N LEU A 192 4.23 -21.06 10.04
CA LEU A 192 5.14 -22.05 9.48
C LEU A 192 5.80 -22.81 10.64
N ASP A 193 6.12 -24.08 10.42
CA ASP A 193 6.82 -24.93 11.41
C ASP A 193 8.28 -24.51 11.65
N GLN A 194 8.73 -23.45 10.98
CA GLN A 194 10.08 -22.91 11.12
C GLN A 194 10.16 -21.91 12.27
N LYS A 195 10.96 -22.25 13.28
CA LYS A 195 11.33 -21.35 14.37
C LYS A 195 12.66 -20.65 14.11
N ILE A 196 12.72 -19.36 14.40
CA ILE A 196 13.92 -18.53 14.23
C ILE A 196 14.28 -17.92 15.58
N GLN A 197 15.55 -18.01 15.97
CA GLN A 197 16.05 -17.36 17.19
C GLN A 197 16.23 -15.86 17.00
N MET A 198 15.83 -15.07 18.00
CA MET A 198 15.80 -13.61 17.92
C MET A 198 17.17 -12.96 18.21
N GLY A 199 18.08 -13.67 18.90
CA GLY A 199 19.34 -13.11 19.37
C GLY A 199 19.23 -12.24 20.62
N PHE A 200 18.03 -12.12 21.18
CA PHE A 200 17.72 -11.51 22.48
C PHE A 200 16.60 -12.30 23.15
N GLN A 201 16.36 -12.06 24.45
CA GLN A 201 15.34 -12.74 25.24
C GLN A 201 14.23 -11.75 25.59
N LEU A 202 12.98 -12.19 25.47
CA LEU A 202 11.80 -11.45 25.90
C LEU A 202 11.12 -12.22 27.03
N ARG A 203 10.77 -11.54 28.12
CA ARG A 203 10.00 -12.11 29.22
C ARG A 203 8.73 -11.30 29.44
N LEU A 204 7.60 -11.98 29.56
CA LEU A 204 6.34 -11.35 29.91
C LEU A 204 6.21 -11.27 31.43
N ASP A 205 6.49 -10.10 32.00
CA ASP A 205 6.49 -9.92 33.46
C ASP A 205 5.06 -9.86 34.05
N LYS A 206 4.09 -9.28 33.32
CA LYS A 206 2.71 -9.10 33.78
C LYS A 206 1.75 -8.94 32.60
N PHE A 207 0.61 -9.62 32.63
CA PHE A 207 -0.47 -9.48 31.66
C PHE A 207 -1.78 -9.16 32.38
N GLU A 208 -2.26 -7.92 32.24
CA GLU A 208 -3.53 -7.48 32.83
C GLU A 208 -4.58 -7.31 31.74
N VAL A 209 -5.79 -7.82 31.99
CA VAL A 209 -6.94 -7.65 31.11
C VAL A 209 -7.97 -6.78 31.83
N ASP A 210 -8.11 -5.54 31.36
CA ASP A 210 -9.17 -4.64 31.84
C ASP A 210 -10.50 -4.98 31.16
N HIS A 211 -11.43 -5.52 31.95
CA HIS A 211 -12.78 -5.77 31.48
C HIS A 211 -13.66 -4.53 31.72
N TYR A 212 -14.02 -3.85 30.65
CA TYR A 212 -14.98 -2.75 30.70
C TYR A 212 -16.42 -3.30 30.75
N ALA A 213 -17.21 -2.85 31.71
CA ALA A 213 -18.64 -3.12 31.71
C ALA A 213 -19.28 -2.43 30.48
N PRO A 214 -20.09 -3.14 29.67
CA PRO A 214 -20.79 -2.50 28.56
C PRO A 214 -21.74 -1.40 29.09
N ASP A 215 -21.58 -0.17 28.60
CA ASP A 215 -22.52 0.93 28.84
C ASP A 215 -23.80 0.66 28.02
N TYR A 216 -24.80 0.03 28.63
CA TYR A 216 -26.08 -0.25 28.00
C TYR A 216 -26.90 1.04 27.86
N ARG A 217 -26.78 1.72 26.73
CA ARG A 217 -27.69 2.81 26.34
C ARG A 217 -28.84 2.27 25.51
N VAL A 218 -30.05 2.32 26.05
CA VAL A 218 -31.27 1.97 25.30
C VAL A 218 -31.65 3.15 24.40
N TYR A 219 -31.34 3.06 23.12
CA TYR A 219 -31.81 4.03 22.12
C TYR A 219 -33.22 3.64 21.69
N VAL A 220 -34.23 4.38 22.15
CA VAL A 220 -35.60 4.24 21.66
C VAL A 220 -35.77 5.17 20.47
N TYR A 221 -35.82 4.61 19.26
CA TYR A 221 -36.18 5.35 18.06
C TYR A 221 -37.71 5.47 17.98
N THR A 222 -38.27 6.58 18.45
CA THR A 222 -39.66 6.92 18.13
C THR A 222 -39.68 7.52 16.74
N ARG A 223 -40.42 6.92 15.79
CA ARG A 223 -40.75 7.57 14.52
C ARG A 223 -41.39 8.93 14.83
N SER A 224 -40.95 10.02 14.20
CA SER A 224 -41.42 11.40 14.48
C SER A 224 -42.94 11.58 14.38
N ASP A 225 -43.62 10.68 13.66
CA ASP A 225 -45.07 10.68 13.43
C ASP A 225 -45.83 9.82 14.46
N SER A 226 -45.10 9.14 15.35
CA SER A 226 -45.63 8.27 16.40
C SER A 226 -46.31 9.11 17.48
N LYS A 227 -47.63 9.17 17.42
CA LYS A 227 -48.46 9.68 18.51
C LYS A 227 -48.67 8.57 19.54
N ASN A 228 -48.73 8.92 20.82
CA ASN A 228 -49.16 7.97 21.84
C ASN A 228 -50.63 7.55 21.61
N LYS A 229 -51.13 6.57 22.39
CA LYS A 229 -52.54 6.13 22.34
C LYS A 229 -53.58 7.25 22.56
N PHE A 230 -53.13 8.45 22.94
CA PHE A 230 -53.93 9.66 23.15
C PHE A 230 -53.66 10.74 22.09
N GLY A 231 -52.95 10.44 21.00
CA GLY A 231 -52.73 11.40 19.91
C GLY A 231 -51.66 12.47 20.17
N MET A 232 -50.95 12.41 21.30
CA MET A 232 -49.94 13.41 21.66
C MET A 232 -48.52 12.98 21.27
N PRO A 233 -47.65 13.92 20.85
CA PRO A 233 -46.23 13.64 20.60
C PRO A 233 -45.54 13.29 21.92
N TYR A 234 -44.60 12.34 21.88
CA TYR A 234 -43.78 11.99 23.04
C TYR A 234 -42.79 13.14 23.33
N SER A 235 -42.92 13.76 24.50
CA SER A 235 -41.96 14.75 25.00
C SER A 235 -41.15 14.11 26.12
N PHE A 236 -39.83 13.97 25.92
CA PHE A 236 -38.91 13.59 26.99
C PHE A 236 -38.24 14.86 27.54
N LYS A 237 -38.32 15.04 28.85
CA LYS A 237 -37.39 15.92 29.58
C LYS A 237 -36.20 15.06 29.99
N SER A 238 -35.02 15.47 29.53
CA SER A 238 -33.72 14.93 29.95
C SER A 238 -33.48 15.16 31.43
#